data_AF-A0A524IRD2-F1
#
_entry.id   AF-A0A524IRD2-F1
#
_cell.length_a   1.000
_cell.length_b   1.000
_cell.length_c   1.000
_cell.angle_alpha   90.00
_cell.angle_beta   90.00
_cell.angle_gamma   90.00
#
_symmetry.space_group_name_H-M   'P 1'
#
loop_
_entity.id
_entity.type
_entity.pdbx_description
1 polymer ?
#
loop_
_entity_poly.entity_id
_entity_poly.type
_entity_poly.pdbx_seq_one_letter_code
_entity_poly.pdbx_strand_id
1 'polypeptide(L)' 'LWMLSEKLIPRGKGYDFNQGLMDFGAMVCTARKPFCMLCPMRDICHTVSSHE' A
#
# COMPACT_ATOMS: atom_id res chain seq x y z
N LEU A 1 8.36 -5.80 -9.71
CA LEU A 1 8.07 -4.91 -8.55
C LEU A 1 8.99 -3.69 -8.50
N TRP A 2 10.32 -3.85 -8.58
CA TRP A 2 11.28 -2.73 -8.55
C TRP A 2 11.00 -1.59 -9.55
N MET A 3 10.69 -1.91 -10.81
CA MET A 3 10.34 -0.88 -11.81
C MET A 3 9.10 -0.05 -11.45
N LEU A 4 8.13 -0.61 -10.73
CA LEU A 4 6.95 0.15 -10.28
C LEU A 4 7.31 1.02 -9.08
N SER A 5 8.12 0.50 -8.16
CA SER A 5 8.61 1.24 -7.00
C SER A 5 9.37 2.51 -7.42
N GLU A 6 10.28 2.38 -8.38
CA GLU A 6 11.03 3.53 -8.93
C GLU A 6 10.14 4.60 -9.56
N LYS A 7 8.98 4.21 -10.13
CA LYS A 7 8.01 5.16 -10.70
C LYS A 7 7.17 5.87 -9.64
N LEU A 8 6.94 5.25 -8.49
CA LEU A 8 6.03 5.76 -7.46
C LEU A 8 6.73 6.58 -6.38
N ILE A 9 7.98 6.25 -6.05
CA ILE A 9 8.74 6.96 -5.01
C ILE A 9 9.02 8.41 -5.45
N PRO A 10 8.54 9.42 -4.72
CA PRO A 10 8.85 10.81 -5.05
C PRO A 10 10.33 11.12 -4.83
N ARG A 11 10.92 11.92 -5.72
CA ARG A 11 12.35 12.31 -5.63
C ARG A 11 12.63 12.97 -4.28
N GLY A 12 13.68 12.50 -3.59
CA GLY A 12 14.09 13.01 -2.28
C GLY A 12 13.21 12.58 -1.10
N LYS A 13 12.19 11.74 -1.32
CA LYS A 13 11.25 11.27 -0.27
C LYS A 13 11.25 9.76 -0.08
N GLY A 14 12.32 9.08 -0.51
CA GLY A 14 12.42 7.62 -0.45
C GLY A 14 12.27 7.03 0.95
N TYR A 15 12.85 7.67 1.97
CA TYR A 15 12.73 7.22 3.36
C TYR A 15 11.28 7.29 3.84
N ASP A 16 10.66 8.47 3.80
CA ASP A 16 9.28 8.69 4.26
C ASP A 16 8.28 7.80 3.52
N PHE A 17 8.43 7.69 2.19
CA PHE A 17 7.55 6.87 1.36
C PHE A 17 7.67 5.39 1.73
N ASN A 18 8.90 4.87 1.87
CA ASN A 18 9.09 3.46 2.17
C ASN A 18 8.67 3.13 3.60
N GLN A 19 8.90 4.02 4.59
CA GLN A 19 8.39 3.85 5.96
C GLN A 19 6.87 3.82 5.97
N GLY A 20 6.21 4.79 5.31
CA GLY A 20 4.76 4.80 5.18
C GLY A 20 4.20 3.55 4.49
N LEU A 21 4.89 3.03 3.46
CA LEU A 21 4.50 1.80 2.79
C LEU A 21 4.62 0.56 3.70
N MET A 22 5.69 0.49 4.50
CA MET A 22 5.86 -0.59 5.49
C MET A 22 4.79 -0.54 6.58
N ASP A 23 4.54 0.64 7.14
CA ASP A 23 3.49 0.88 8.14
C ASP A 23 2.10 0.54 7.58
N PHE A 24 1.82 0.94 6.34
CA PHE A 24 0.59 0.62 5.64
C PHE A 24 0.38 -0.90 5.50
N GLY A 25 1.43 -1.64 5.12
CA GLY A 25 1.39 -3.10 5.03
C GLY A 25 1.24 -3.80 6.39
N ALA A 26 1.74 -3.19 7.46
CA ALA A 26 1.66 -3.72 8.81
C ALA A 26 0.31 -3.46 9.50
N MET A 27 -0.32 -2.32 9.23
CA MET A 27 -1.52 -1.86 9.96
C MET A 27 -2.82 -1.93 9.16
N VAL A 28 -2.77 -1.80 7.83
CA VAL A 28 -3.97 -1.68 6.98
C VAL A 28 -4.06 -2.84 5.99
N CYS A 29 -3.09 -2.96 5.09
CA CYS A 29 -3.06 -4.00 4.05
C CYS A 29 -2.31 -5.25 4.54
N THR A 30 -2.77 -5.81 5.66
CA THR A 30 -2.13 -6.95 6.32
C THR A 30 -2.29 -8.24 5.51
N ALA A 31 -1.36 -9.18 5.72
CA ALA A 31 -1.34 -10.46 5.00
C ALA A 31 -2.59 -11.34 5.25
N ARG A 32 -3.31 -11.13 6.35
CA ARG A 32 -4.53 -11.87 6.71
C ARG A 32 -5.56 -10.90 7.27
N LYS A 33 -6.75 -10.88 6.67
CA LYS A 33 -7.85 -9.97 7.02
C LYS A 33 -7.44 -8.49 6.97
N PRO A 34 -7.07 -7.96 5.80
CA PRO A 34 -6.76 -6.54 5.64
C PRO A 34 -7.99 -5.66 5.94
N PHE A 35 -7.76 -4.44 6.39
CA PHE A 35 -8.82 -3.46 6.69
C PHE A 35 -9.28 -2.73 5.42
N CYS A 36 -9.72 -3.49 4.40
CA CYS A 36 -10.06 -2.96 3.08
C CYS A 36 -11.15 -1.87 3.08
N MET A 37 -12.12 -1.94 3.99
CA MET A 37 -13.17 -0.93 4.13
C MET A 37 -12.66 0.45 4.56
N LEU A 38 -11.53 0.50 5.28
CA LEU A 38 -10.90 1.74 5.75
C LEU A 38 -9.64 2.08 4.95
N CYS A 39 -9.31 1.28 3.93
CA CYS A 39 -8.08 1.41 3.18
C CYS A 39 -8.15 2.62 2.23
N PRO A 40 -7.20 3.57 2.29
CA PRO A 40 -7.19 4.72 1.38
C PRO A 40 -6.97 4.34 -0.09
N MET A 41 -6.46 3.13 -0.37
CA MET A 41 -6.23 2.64 -1.73
C MET A 41 -7.42 1.84 -2.29
N ARG A 42 -8.54 1.72 -1.55
CA ARG A 42 -9.67 0.82 -1.86
C ARG A 42 -10.16 0.96 -3.30
N ASP A 43 -10.37 2.19 -3.76
CA ASP A 43 -10.99 2.47 -5.06
C ASP A 43 -10.08 2.16 -6.26
N ILE A 44 -8.76 2.01 -6.03
CA ILE A 44 -7.78 1.67 -7.07
C ILE A 44 -7.19 0.25 -6.88
N CYS A 45 -7.60 -0.47 -5.83
CA CYS A 45 -7.05 -1.77 -5.49
C CYS A 45 -7.75 -2.89 -6.27
N HIS A 46 -7.02 -3.56 -7.16
CA HIS A 46 -7.58 -4.64 -7.98
C HIS A 46 -8.04 -5.88 -7.21
N THR A 47 -7.58 -6.07 -5.98
CA THR A 47 -7.91 -7.25 -5.16
C THR A 47 -8.87 -6.94 -4.01
N VAL A 48 -9.45 -5.74 -3.96
CA VAL A 48 -10.39 -5.35 -2.89
C VAL A 48 -11.54 -6.35 -2.76
N SER A 49 -12.11 -6.80 -3.88
CA SER A 49 -13.23 -7.75 -3.93
C SER A 49 -12.89 -9.15 -3.41
N SER A 50 -11.61 -9.52 -3.38
CA SER A 50 -11.14 -10.78 -2.79
C SER A 50 -11.02 -10.72 -1.26
N HIS A 51 -11.26 -9.53 -0.68
CA HIS A 51 -11.15 -9.24 0.75
C HIS A 51 -12.36 -8.46 1.29
N GLU A 52 -13.51 -8.54 0.61
CA GLU A 52 -14.81 -8.05 1.10
C GLU A 52 -15.40 -8.95 2.19
#